data_AF-A0A1Q5SUN5-F1
#
_entry.id   AF-A0A1Q5SUN5-F1
#
_cell.length_a   1.000
_cell.length_b   1.000
_cell.length_c   1.000
_cell.angle_alpha   90.00
_cell.angle_beta   90.00
_cell.angle_gamma   90.00
#
_symmetry.space_group_name_H-M   'P 1'
#
loop_
_entity.id
_entity.type
_entity.pdbx_description
1 polymer ?
#
loop_
_entity_poly.entity_id
_entity_poly.type
_entity_poly.pdbx_seq_one_letter_code
_entity_poly.pdbx_strand_id
1 'polypeptide(L)'
;MKMFSRQNVFFVWQDLLLHRTVIKMILGVMALLMVVGILPLGMVVVGKWHSLKDFILLYRYEFFHLPAFLFLLGSALQTNAWVVLRRYRTRRQIGLHKALLVVVLAGGVSLWVAAVGGLCTMFVKYVIYPNMPNAHAAFLYVPHSGDKSSFLYFLVMYFFVTAIYGLLFVAFIDFGGNRFFAFAAVIILAVLDMFTVHMLPYLFYISEQTAPVWTILVLIAMMLVLVYTICLSSSQKNYYVQDDLL
;
A
#
# COMPACT_ATOMS: atom_id res chain seq x y z
N MET A 1 -17.84 6.88 -23.17
CA MET A 1 -17.19 6.37 -21.93
C MET A 1 -16.29 5.15 -22.14
N LYS A 2 -16.63 4.16 -23.01
CA LYS A 2 -15.76 2.98 -23.28
C LYS A 2 -14.35 3.32 -23.81
N MET A 3 -14.21 4.32 -24.69
CA MET A 3 -12.89 4.76 -25.19
C MET A 3 -12.00 5.38 -24.09
N PHE A 4 -12.60 6.18 -23.21
CA PHE A 4 -11.86 6.89 -22.16
C PHE A 4 -11.30 5.95 -21.08
N SER A 5 -12.11 4.99 -20.61
CA SER A 5 -11.66 3.98 -19.64
C SER A 5 -10.49 3.15 -20.18
N ARG A 6 -10.58 2.71 -21.46
CA ARG A 6 -9.53 1.93 -22.10
C ARG A 6 -8.24 2.73 -22.30
N GLN A 7 -8.33 4.00 -22.68
CA GLN A 7 -7.18 4.90 -22.79
C GLN A 7 -6.52 5.14 -21.43
N ASN A 8 -7.30 5.37 -20.38
CA ASN A 8 -6.75 5.63 -19.05
C ASN A 8 -5.98 4.43 -18.50
N VAL A 9 -6.54 3.22 -18.64
CA VAL A 9 -5.86 1.97 -18.26
C VAL A 9 -4.59 1.77 -19.09
N PHE A 10 -4.64 2.05 -20.39
CA PHE A 10 -3.47 1.93 -21.26
C PHE A 10 -2.35 2.89 -20.86
N PHE A 11 -2.66 4.14 -20.53
CA PHE A 11 -1.66 5.10 -20.07
C PHE A 11 -1.07 4.73 -18.71
N VAL A 12 -1.89 4.28 -17.76
CA VAL A 12 -1.38 3.74 -16.48
C VAL A 12 -0.43 2.57 -16.72
N TRP A 13 -0.79 1.65 -17.62
CA TRP A 13 0.08 0.53 -17.97
C TRP A 13 1.41 0.99 -18.56
N GLN A 14 1.41 1.99 -19.45
CA GLN A 14 2.63 2.58 -20.00
C GLN A 14 3.51 3.22 -18.92
N ASP A 15 2.92 3.93 -17.97
CA ASP A 15 3.68 4.59 -16.91
C ASP A 15 4.28 3.58 -15.93
N LEU A 16 3.56 2.50 -15.64
CA LEU A 16 4.10 1.37 -14.87
C LEU A 16 5.25 0.67 -15.60
N LEU A 17 5.15 0.48 -16.92
CA LEU A 17 6.24 -0.11 -17.72
C LEU A 17 7.49 0.77 -17.71
N LEU A 18 7.32 2.09 -17.73
CA LEU A 18 8.44 3.04 -17.66
C LEU A 18 9.18 2.95 -16.31
N HIS A 19 8.44 2.71 -15.23
CA HIS A 19 9.00 2.55 -13.88
C HIS A 19 9.25 1.08 -13.48
N ARG A 20 9.26 0.14 -14.44
CA ARG A 20 9.39 -1.30 -14.17
C ARG A 20 10.62 -1.69 -13.34
N THR A 21 11.73 -0.97 -13.52
CA THR A 21 12.98 -1.23 -12.80
C THR A 21 12.83 -0.86 -11.32
N VAL A 22 12.26 0.31 -11.04
CA VAL A 22 11.96 0.78 -9.68
C VAL A 22 10.94 -0.14 -9.01
N ILE A 23 9.87 -0.51 -9.72
CA ILE A 23 8.87 -1.49 -9.25
C ILE A 23 9.56 -2.80 -8.85
N LYS A 24 10.36 -3.39 -9.74
CA LYS A 24 11.07 -4.64 -9.45
C LYS A 24 12.04 -4.51 -8.28
N MET A 25 12.76 -3.40 -8.19
CA MET A 25 13.72 -3.15 -7.11
C MET A 25 13.00 -3.09 -5.75
N ILE A 26 11.94 -2.30 -5.64
CA ILE A 26 11.19 -2.13 -4.38
C ILE A 26 10.51 -3.44 -3.99
N LEU A 27 9.82 -4.10 -4.93
CA LEU A 27 9.18 -5.39 -4.66
C LEU A 27 10.22 -6.48 -4.30
N GLY A 28 11.39 -6.45 -4.94
CA GLY A 28 12.50 -7.34 -4.63
C GLY A 28 13.07 -7.12 -3.24
N VAL A 29 13.29 -5.86 -2.84
CA VAL A 29 13.72 -5.50 -1.48
C VAL A 29 12.66 -5.90 -0.46
N MET A 30 11.38 -5.67 -0.75
CA MET A 30 10.27 -6.14 0.08
C MET A 30 10.32 -7.65 0.28
N ALA A 31 10.49 -8.41 -0.80
CA ALA A 31 10.54 -9.87 -0.73
C ALA A 31 11.78 -10.37 0.03
N LEU A 32 12.95 -9.80 -0.26
CA LEU A 32 14.19 -10.17 0.41
C LEU A 32 14.09 -9.93 1.92
N LEU A 33 13.55 -8.78 2.34
CA LEU A 33 13.34 -8.49 3.75
C LEU A 33 12.32 -9.46 4.36
N MET A 34 11.18 -9.70 3.71
CA MET A 34 10.20 -10.70 4.21
C MET A 34 10.82 -12.11 4.37
N VAL A 35 11.73 -12.51 3.48
CA VAL A 35 12.44 -13.81 3.56
C VAL A 35 13.50 -13.79 4.67
N VAL A 36 14.31 -12.74 4.78
CA VAL A 36 15.28 -12.58 5.88
C VAL A 36 14.56 -12.59 7.22
N GLY A 37 13.35 -12.02 7.27
CA GLY A 37 12.48 -11.98 8.44
C GLY A 37 12.11 -13.35 9.02
N ILE A 38 12.12 -14.40 8.21
CA ILE A 38 11.71 -15.76 8.61
C ILE A 38 12.88 -16.74 8.72
N LEU A 39 14.07 -16.38 8.27
CA LEU A 39 15.22 -17.27 8.32
C LEU A 39 15.74 -17.40 9.76
N PRO A 40 16.05 -18.62 10.24
CA PRO A 40 16.66 -18.84 11.54
C PRO A 40 18.16 -18.50 11.46
N LEU A 41 18.50 -17.22 11.25
CA LEU A 41 19.86 -16.72 11.16
C LEU A 41 20.46 -16.58 12.57
N GLY A 42 20.62 -17.71 13.25
CA GLY A 42 21.40 -17.87 14.47
C GLY A 42 20.71 -17.48 15.78
N MET A 43 21.04 -18.24 16.84
CA MET A 43 20.68 -18.00 18.25
C MET A 43 21.06 -16.59 18.78
N VAL A 44 21.87 -15.84 18.02
CA VAL A 44 22.36 -14.50 18.40
C VAL A 44 21.44 -13.37 17.94
N VAL A 45 20.62 -13.57 16.90
CA VAL A 45 19.63 -12.56 16.45
C VAL A 45 18.33 -12.65 17.26
N VAL A 46 18.02 -13.83 17.81
CA VAL A 46 16.95 -14.02 18.80
C VAL A 46 17.32 -13.40 20.17
N GLY A 47 18.61 -13.20 20.44
CA GLY A 47 19.12 -12.77 21.76
C GLY A 47 19.66 -11.33 21.88
N LYS A 48 19.89 -10.59 20.77
CA LYS A 48 20.55 -9.26 20.84
C LYS A 48 19.67 -8.05 20.49
N TRP A 49 18.41 -8.26 20.13
CA TRP A 49 17.40 -7.21 20.02
C TRP A 49 16.24 -7.64 20.92
N HIS A 50 15.84 -6.81 21.87
CA HIS A 50 15.26 -7.22 23.17
C HIS A 50 14.02 -8.14 23.20
N SER A 51 13.38 -8.43 22.07
CA SER A 51 12.60 -9.65 21.90
C SER A 51 12.34 -9.93 20.41
N LEU A 52 12.14 -11.21 20.04
CA LEU A 52 11.66 -11.63 18.72
C LEU A 52 10.38 -10.89 18.27
N LYS A 53 9.61 -10.38 19.25
CA LYS A 53 8.44 -9.50 19.06
C LYS A 53 8.82 -8.16 18.40
N ASP A 54 9.98 -7.58 18.73
CA ASP A 54 10.42 -6.25 18.27
C ASP A 54 10.91 -6.27 16.81
N PHE A 55 11.47 -7.40 16.36
CA PHE A 55 11.83 -7.61 14.97
C PHE A 55 10.60 -7.87 14.09
N ILE A 56 9.65 -8.67 14.59
CA ILE A 56 8.34 -8.88 13.95
C ILE A 56 7.55 -7.55 13.90
N LEU A 57 7.63 -6.71 14.95
CA LEU A 57 7.07 -5.35 14.98
C LEU A 57 7.60 -4.45 13.84
N LEU A 58 8.83 -4.67 13.35
CA LEU A 58 9.47 -3.91 12.28
C LEU A 58 8.93 -4.25 10.88
N TYR A 59 8.40 -5.47 10.69
CA TYR A 59 7.68 -5.90 9.48
C TYR A 59 6.21 -5.49 9.46
N ARG A 60 5.77 -4.73 10.47
CA ARG A 60 4.39 -4.23 10.47
C ARG A 60 4.14 -3.31 9.29
N TYR A 61 2.87 -3.30 8.90
CA TYR A 61 2.36 -2.55 7.77
C TYR A 61 2.80 -1.08 7.80
N GLU A 62 2.74 -0.46 8.97
CA GLU A 62 3.01 0.96 9.24
C GLU A 62 4.47 1.36 9.00
N PHE A 63 5.42 0.47 9.32
CA PHE A 63 6.86 0.79 9.34
C PHE A 63 7.60 0.33 8.09
N PHE A 64 7.06 -0.66 7.38
CA PHE A 64 7.77 -1.26 6.26
C PHE A 64 6.96 -1.22 4.96
N HIS A 65 5.78 -1.82 4.97
CA HIS A 65 4.98 -1.95 3.76
C HIS A 65 4.44 -0.61 3.25
N LEU A 66 3.96 0.24 4.16
CA LEU A 66 3.43 1.55 3.81
C LEU A 66 4.52 2.51 3.28
N PRO A 67 5.69 2.69 3.94
CA PRO A 67 6.78 3.48 3.37
C PRO A 67 7.24 2.99 2.00
N ALA A 68 7.41 1.67 1.82
CA ALA A 68 7.83 1.09 0.54
C ALA A 68 6.80 1.38 -0.57
N PHE A 69 5.51 1.24 -0.26
CA PHE A 69 4.42 1.57 -1.17
C PHE A 69 4.39 3.06 -1.53
N LEU A 70 4.53 3.96 -0.55
CA LEU A 70 4.53 5.40 -0.80
C LEU A 70 5.73 5.85 -1.62
N PHE A 71 6.91 5.25 -1.39
CA PHE A 71 8.10 5.52 -2.20
C PHE A 71 7.89 5.08 -3.66
N LEU A 72 7.30 3.88 -3.85
CA LEU A 72 6.94 3.40 -5.18
C LEU A 72 5.93 4.33 -5.87
N LEU A 73 4.88 4.71 -5.17
CA LEU A 73 3.83 5.61 -5.67
C LEU A 73 4.39 6.99 -6.00
N GLY A 74 5.24 7.55 -5.15
CA GLY A 74 5.92 8.82 -5.36
C GLY A 74 6.79 8.82 -6.62
N SER A 75 7.49 7.71 -6.89
CA SER A 75 8.27 7.54 -8.12
C SER A 75 7.38 7.48 -9.36
N ALA A 76 6.28 6.73 -9.30
CA ALA A 76 5.35 6.58 -10.43
C ALA A 76 4.59 7.88 -10.75
N LEU A 77 4.38 8.75 -9.75
CA LEU A 77 3.75 10.06 -9.91
C LEU A 77 4.72 11.14 -10.44
N GLN A 78 6.01 10.84 -10.59
CA GLN A 78 7.01 11.80 -11.10
C GLN A 78 6.91 12.06 -12.61
N THR A 79 5.88 11.54 -13.28
CA THR A 79 5.63 11.80 -14.71
C THR A 79 5.56 13.31 -15.00
N ASN A 80 6.37 13.77 -15.96
CA ASN A 80 6.40 15.16 -16.42
C ASN A 80 4.98 15.70 -16.68
N ALA A 81 4.64 16.84 -16.07
CA ALA A 81 3.33 17.47 -16.21
C ALA A 81 2.93 17.68 -17.68
N TRP A 82 3.90 17.99 -18.54
CA TRP A 82 3.74 18.11 -19.99
C TRP A 82 3.31 16.82 -20.70
N VAL A 83 3.79 15.66 -20.25
CA VAL A 83 3.40 14.35 -20.80
C VAL A 83 1.95 14.05 -20.43
N VAL A 84 1.57 14.34 -19.18
CA VAL A 84 0.22 14.12 -18.67
C VAL A 84 -0.79 15.08 -19.35
N LEU A 85 -0.41 16.34 -19.55
CA LEU A 85 -1.24 17.35 -20.24
C LEU A 85 -1.50 17.01 -21.72
N ARG A 86 -0.55 16.37 -22.41
CA ARG A 86 -0.76 15.93 -23.81
C ARG A 86 -1.67 14.70 -23.92
N ARG A 87 -1.73 13.87 -22.88
CA ARG A 87 -2.53 12.62 -22.88
C ARG A 87 -4.00 12.85 -22.53
N TYR A 88 -4.31 13.86 -21.72
CA TYR A 88 -5.66 14.07 -21.17
C TYR A 88 -6.27 15.41 -21.60
N ARG A 89 -7.55 15.37 -22.00
CA ARG A 89 -8.27 16.55 -22.51
C ARG A 89 -8.83 17.42 -21.39
N THR A 90 -9.16 16.83 -20.24
CA THR A 90 -9.66 17.60 -19.08
C THR A 90 -8.86 17.31 -17.83
N ARG A 91 -8.71 18.31 -16.97
CA ARG A 91 -7.95 18.20 -15.72
C ARG A 91 -8.51 17.14 -14.78
N ARG A 92 -9.84 16.99 -14.72
CA ARG A 92 -10.51 15.91 -13.97
C ARG A 92 -10.05 14.51 -14.39
N GLN A 93 -9.69 14.30 -15.67
CA GLN A 93 -9.16 13.02 -16.15
C GLN A 93 -7.76 12.73 -15.62
N ILE A 94 -6.96 13.77 -15.37
CA ILE A 94 -5.64 13.66 -14.74
C ILE A 94 -5.80 13.18 -13.30
N GLY A 95 -6.72 13.77 -12.53
CA GLY A 95 -7.07 13.29 -11.18
C GLY A 95 -7.51 11.82 -11.17
N LEU A 96 -8.38 11.43 -12.11
CA LEU A 96 -8.80 10.03 -12.28
C LEU A 96 -7.63 9.10 -12.64
N HIS A 97 -6.68 9.55 -13.45
CA HIS A 97 -5.48 8.78 -13.78
C HIS A 97 -4.62 8.53 -12.53
N LYS A 98 -4.35 9.57 -11.72
CA LYS A 98 -3.59 9.43 -10.47
C LYS A 98 -4.28 8.47 -9.50
N ALA A 99 -5.60 8.60 -9.34
CA ALA A 99 -6.38 7.69 -8.49
C ALA A 99 -6.31 6.24 -9.01
N LEU A 100 -6.41 6.03 -10.32
CA LEU A 100 -6.32 4.69 -10.91
C LEU A 100 -4.92 4.09 -10.77
N LEU A 101 -3.86 4.90 -10.89
CA LEU A 101 -2.48 4.50 -10.63
C LEU A 101 -2.31 3.98 -9.19
N VAL A 102 -2.86 4.71 -8.20
CA VAL A 102 -2.88 4.28 -6.80
C VAL A 102 -3.56 2.92 -6.65
N VAL A 103 -4.76 2.76 -7.23
CA VAL A 103 -5.53 1.51 -7.14
C VAL A 103 -4.78 0.33 -7.76
N VAL A 104 -4.18 0.51 -8.94
CA VAL A 104 -3.41 -0.55 -9.61
C VAL A 104 -2.16 -0.92 -8.83
N LEU A 105 -1.41 0.08 -8.33
CA LEU A 105 -0.22 -0.17 -7.51
C LEU A 105 -0.56 -0.84 -6.17
N ALA A 106 -1.62 -0.39 -5.49
CA ALA A 106 -2.08 -1.00 -4.24
C ALA A 106 -2.50 -2.46 -4.44
N GLY A 107 -3.21 -2.75 -5.54
CA GLY A 107 -3.56 -4.12 -5.94
C GLY A 107 -2.34 -4.97 -6.27
N GLY A 108 -1.34 -4.40 -6.95
CA GLY A 108 -0.08 -5.10 -7.25
C GLY A 108 0.71 -5.45 -5.99
N VAL A 109 0.86 -4.49 -5.07
CA VAL A 109 1.57 -4.69 -3.80
C VAL A 109 0.83 -5.65 -2.88
N SER A 110 -0.51 -5.57 -2.81
CA SER A 110 -1.29 -6.51 -1.98
C SER A 110 -1.13 -7.95 -2.44
N LEU A 111 -1.20 -8.20 -3.75
CA LEU A 111 -0.96 -9.52 -4.33
C LEU A 111 0.48 -9.98 -4.11
N TRP A 112 1.46 -9.08 -4.23
CA TRP A 112 2.86 -9.40 -3.98
C TRP A 112 3.11 -9.82 -2.53
N VAL A 113 2.62 -9.03 -1.57
CA VAL A 113 2.75 -9.31 -0.14
C VAL A 113 2.03 -10.60 0.23
N ALA A 114 0.85 -10.83 -0.33
CA ALA A 114 0.11 -12.08 -0.13
C ALA A 114 0.85 -13.30 -0.69
N ALA A 115 1.43 -13.20 -1.89
CA ALA A 115 2.19 -14.29 -2.51
C ALA A 115 3.49 -14.59 -1.75
N VAL A 116 4.32 -13.56 -1.50
CA VAL A 116 5.60 -13.72 -0.80
C VAL A 116 5.38 -14.15 0.63
N GLY A 117 4.46 -13.51 1.36
CA GLY A 117 4.14 -13.91 2.73
C GLY A 117 3.52 -15.31 2.79
N GLY A 118 2.72 -15.71 1.80
CA GLY A 118 2.22 -17.08 1.64
C GLY A 118 3.36 -18.09 1.48
N LEU A 119 4.34 -17.81 0.64
CA LEU A 119 5.54 -18.64 0.48
C LEU A 119 6.37 -18.70 1.78
N CYS A 120 6.55 -17.56 2.44
CA CYS A 120 7.26 -17.47 3.72
C CYS A 120 6.58 -18.32 4.80
N THR A 121 5.26 -18.21 4.95
CA THR A 121 4.49 -19.01 5.93
C THR A 121 4.56 -20.50 5.61
N MET A 122 4.47 -20.90 4.34
CA MET A 122 4.66 -22.30 3.94
C MET A 122 6.07 -22.81 4.28
N PHE A 123 7.10 -22.02 3.99
CA PHE A 123 8.49 -22.39 4.30
C PHE A 123 8.69 -22.59 5.81
N VAL A 124 8.23 -21.65 6.64
CA VAL A 124 8.31 -21.77 8.11
C VAL A 124 7.54 -23.00 8.58
N LYS A 125 6.32 -23.21 8.08
CA LYS A 125 5.46 -24.31 8.50
C LYS A 125 6.03 -25.67 8.12
N TYR A 126 6.61 -25.84 6.93
CA TYR A 126 7.03 -27.16 6.46
C TYR A 126 8.50 -27.48 6.68
N VAL A 127 9.36 -26.45 6.76
CA VAL A 127 10.82 -26.64 6.83
C VAL A 127 11.38 -26.34 8.21
N ILE A 128 10.94 -25.27 8.87
CA ILE A 128 11.52 -24.83 10.15
C ILE A 128 10.77 -25.43 11.34
N TYR A 129 9.44 -25.28 11.37
CA TYR A 129 8.58 -25.73 12.48
C TYR A 129 7.36 -26.53 11.99
N PRO A 130 7.54 -27.82 11.64
CA PRO A 130 6.50 -28.71 11.06
C PRO A 130 5.19 -28.79 11.85
N ASN A 131 5.20 -28.50 13.16
CA ASN A 131 4.06 -28.67 14.06
C ASN A 131 3.51 -27.36 14.65
N MET A 132 3.86 -26.19 14.10
CA MET A 132 3.35 -24.93 14.64
C MET A 132 1.87 -24.71 14.28
N PRO A 133 0.94 -24.63 15.26
CA PRO A 133 -0.49 -24.58 14.99
C PRO A 133 -0.95 -23.29 14.30
N ASN A 134 -0.14 -22.21 14.35
CA ASN A 134 -0.50 -20.86 13.88
C ASN A 134 0.61 -20.20 13.04
N ALA A 135 1.10 -20.87 11.99
CA ALA A 135 2.21 -20.37 11.16
C ALA A 135 1.90 -19.07 10.37
N HIS A 136 0.64 -18.64 10.31
CA HIS A 136 0.23 -17.38 9.67
C HIS A 136 0.72 -16.11 10.40
N ALA A 137 1.33 -16.25 11.58
CA ALA A 137 1.95 -15.18 12.36
C ALA A 137 3.02 -14.35 11.61
N ALA A 138 3.51 -14.82 10.46
CA ALA A 138 4.38 -14.01 9.58
C ALA A 138 3.63 -12.80 8.99
N PHE A 139 2.31 -12.88 8.89
CA PHE A 139 1.45 -11.73 8.74
C PHE A 139 0.97 -11.36 10.15
N LEU A 140 1.56 -10.32 10.74
CA LEU A 140 1.21 -9.75 12.05
C LEU A 140 -0.26 -9.36 12.23
N TYR A 141 -1.10 -9.55 11.22
CA TYR A 141 -2.45 -9.07 11.06
C TYR A 141 -3.40 -10.16 10.50
N VAL A 142 -3.01 -11.45 10.53
CA VAL A 142 -3.89 -12.54 10.08
C VAL A 142 -4.79 -13.01 11.22
N PRO A 143 -6.12 -13.03 11.01
CA PRO A 143 -7.06 -13.62 11.97
C PRO A 143 -6.84 -15.13 12.15
N HIS A 144 -7.41 -15.69 13.22
CA HIS A 144 -7.20 -17.08 13.64
C HIS A 144 -7.20 -18.10 12.48
N SER A 145 -6.21 -18.99 12.52
CA SER A 145 -5.78 -19.94 11.48
C SER A 145 -6.81 -21.00 11.06
N GLY A 146 -8.00 -21.03 11.68
CA GLY A 146 -9.03 -22.04 11.45
C GLY A 146 -9.82 -21.85 10.16
N ASP A 147 -10.05 -20.60 9.74
CA ASP A 147 -11.00 -20.30 8.66
C ASP A 147 -10.32 -19.80 7.39
N LYS A 148 -10.56 -20.49 6.26
CA LYS A 148 -10.05 -20.12 4.92
C LYS A 148 -10.50 -18.72 4.47
N SER A 149 -11.56 -18.17 5.08
CA SER A 149 -12.06 -16.81 4.82
C SER A 149 -11.11 -15.71 5.32
N SER A 150 -10.26 -15.99 6.31
CA SER A 150 -9.42 -14.97 6.96
C SER A 150 -8.30 -14.42 6.07
N PHE A 151 -7.74 -15.25 5.19
CA PHE A 151 -6.73 -14.81 4.25
C PHE A 151 -7.30 -13.90 3.16
N LEU A 152 -8.48 -14.23 2.63
CA LEU A 152 -9.16 -13.40 1.64
C LEU A 152 -9.58 -12.07 2.27
N TYR A 153 -10.07 -12.10 3.51
CA TYR A 153 -10.37 -10.89 4.28
C TYR A 153 -9.13 -10.00 4.46
N PHE A 154 -8.00 -10.59 4.87
CA PHE A 154 -6.73 -9.88 4.97
C PHE A 154 -6.31 -9.24 3.64
N LEU A 155 -6.36 -9.97 2.52
CA LEU A 155 -6.00 -9.44 1.20
C LEU A 155 -6.86 -8.23 0.83
N VAL A 156 -8.18 -8.32 1.06
CA VAL A 156 -9.14 -7.26 0.77
C VAL A 156 -8.90 -6.04 1.66
N MET A 157 -8.74 -6.24 2.98
CA MET A 157 -8.44 -5.17 3.92
C MET A 157 -7.11 -4.49 3.60
N TYR A 158 -6.07 -5.28 3.35
CA TYR A 158 -4.74 -4.78 2.99
C TYR A 158 -4.81 -3.90 1.75
N PHE A 159 -5.54 -4.34 0.72
CA PHE A 159 -5.75 -3.55 -0.49
C PHE A 159 -6.43 -2.21 -0.19
N PHE A 160 -7.54 -2.21 0.55
CA PHE A 160 -8.28 -0.98 0.85
C PHE A 160 -7.45 0.00 1.67
N VAL A 161 -6.83 -0.47 2.75
CA VAL A 161 -5.97 0.35 3.61
C VAL A 161 -4.83 0.96 2.80
N THR A 162 -4.13 0.15 1.99
CA THR A 162 -3.04 0.63 1.12
C THR A 162 -3.53 1.67 0.11
N ALA A 163 -4.67 1.41 -0.53
CA ALA A 163 -5.26 2.35 -1.49
C ALA A 163 -5.65 3.67 -0.81
N ILE A 164 -6.27 3.64 0.37
CA ILE A 164 -6.67 4.83 1.13
C ILE A 164 -5.45 5.69 1.47
N TYR A 165 -4.38 5.09 2.01
CA TYR A 165 -3.16 5.84 2.32
C TYR A 165 -2.48 6.38 1.06
N GLY A 166 -2.51 5.65 -0.05
CA GLY A 166 -2.02 6.15 -1.34
C GLY A 166 -2.85 7.32 -1.88
N LEU A 167 -4.17 7.28 -1.72
CA LEU A 167 -5.05 8.38 -2.13
C LEU A 167 -4.86 9.61 -1.21
N LEU A 168 -4.68 9.41 0.10
CA LEU A 168 -4.31 10.47 1.04
C LEU A 168 -2.97 11.12 0.65
N PHE A 169 -1.98 10.32 0.28
CA PHE A 169 -0.70 10.84 -0.22
C PHE A 169 -0.88 11.72 -1.47
N VAL A 170 -1.66 11.27 -2.45
CA VAL A 170 -1.98 12.08 -3.64
C VAL A 170 -2.72 13.36 -3.28
N ALA A 171 -3.70 13.28 -2.38
CA ALA A 171 -4.44 14.44 -1.91
C ALA A 171 -3.50 15.47 -1.26
N PHE A 172 -2.61 15.04 -0.37
CA PHE A 172 -1.63 15.93 0.27
C PHE A 172 -0.62 16.52 -0.72
N ILE A 173 -0.17 15.77 -1.73
CA ILE A 173 0.65 16.34 -2.82
C ILE A 173 -0.12 17.44 -3.53
N ASP A 174 -1.40 17.20 -3.82
CA ASP A 174 -2.20 18.16 -4.58
C ASP A 174 -2.55 19.42 -3.78
N PHE A 175 -2.66 19.33 -2.44
CA PHE A 175 -2.83 20.50 -1.55
C PHE A 175 -1.52 21.22 -1.19
N GLY A 176 -0.47 20.50 -0.82
CA GLY A 176 0.75 21.06 -0.25
C GLY A 176 1.89 21.31 -1.24
N GLY A 177 1.76 20.85 -2.49
CA GLY A 177 2.77 21.03 -3.55
C GLY A 177 4.05 20.21 -3.38
N ASN A 178 4.39 19.81 -2.15
CA ASN A 178 5.64 19.12 -1.83
C ASN A 178 5.41 17.64 -1.47
N ARG A 179 6.06 16.75 -2.22
CA ARG A 179 5.97 15.30 -2.05
C ARG A 179 6.58 14.80 -0.75
N PHE A 180 7.66 15.44 -0.27
CA PHE A 180 8.31 15.06 0.97
C PHE A 180 7.39 15.31 2.17
N PHE A 181 6.74 16.48 2.22
CA PHE A 181 5.78 16.78 3.29
C PHE A 181 4.55 15.87 3.22
N ALA A 182 4.05 15.56 2.01
CA ALA A 182 2.98 14.58 1.86
C ALA A 182 3.39 13.19 2.36
N PHE A 183 4.61 12.74 2.04
CA PHE A 183 5.13 11.46 2.52
C PHE A 183 5.22 11.45 4.05
N ALA A 184 5.86 12.47 4.63
CA ALA A 184 6.03 12.60 6.07
C ALA A 184 4.67 12.65 6.79
N ALA A 185 3.70 13.41 6.28
CA ALA A 185 2.37 13.53 6.86
C ALA A 185 1.64 12.18 6.88
N VAL A 186 1.71 11.41 5.80
CA VAL A 186 1.06 10.09 5.73
C VAL A 186 1.71 9.10 6.70
N ILE A 187 3.05 9.08 6.77
CA ILE A 187 3.76 8.21 7.72
C ILE A 187 3.46 8.60 9.15
N ILE A 188 3.50 9.90 9.49
CA ILE A 188 3.15 10.39 10.83
C ILE A 188 1.71 9.99 11.17
N LEU A 189 0.75 10.13 10.25
CA LEU A 189 -0.62 9.73 10.47
C LEU A 189 -0.76 8.23 10.77
N ALA A 190 -0.08 7.38 9.99
CA ALA A 190 -0.12 5.93 10.19
C ALA A 190 0.56 5.50 11.51
N VAL A 191 1.69 6.12 11.85
CA VAL A 191 2.40 5.85 13.10
C VAL A 191 1.58 6.36 14.29
N LEU A 192 0.96 7.53 14.18
CA LEU A 192 0.14 8.11 15.24
C LEU A 192 -1.14 7.30 15.47
N ASP A 193 -1.77 6.76 14.43
CA ASP A 193 -2.90 5.82 14.57
C ASP A 193 -2.50 4.63 15.45
N MET A 194 -1.27 4.10 15.28
CA MET A 194 -0.76 3.00 16.08
C MET A 194 -0.71 3.32 17.59
N PHE A 195 -0.52 4.57 17.98
CA PHE A 195 -0.40 4.94 19.40
C PHE A 195 -1.69 5.49 20.02
N THR A 196 -2.69 5.82 19.20
CA THR A 196 -3.87 6.56 19.65
C THR A 196 -5.13 5.71 19.57
N VAL A 197 -5.52 5.32 18.35
CA VAL A 197 -6.83 4.71 18.08
C VAL A 197 -6.69 3.22 17.74
N HIS A 198 -5.50 2.77 17.33
CA HIS A 198 -5.25 1.41 16.88
C HIS A 198 -6.22 0.97 15.75
N MET A 199 -6.59 1.89 14.84
CA MET A 199 -7.54 1.58 13.77
C MET A 199 -7.00 0.48 12.85
N LEU A 200 -5.71 0.50 12.52
CA LEU A 200 -5.09 -0.53 11.69
C LEU A 200 -5.23 -1.95 12.30
N PRO A 201 -4.77 -2.20 13.55
CA PRO A 201 -5.07 -3.47 14.23
C PRO A 201 -6.56 -3.82 14.28
N TYR A 202 -7.43 -2.86 14.57
CA TYR A 202 -8.89 -3.07 14.61
C TYR A 202 -9.43 -3.54 13.25
N LEU A 203 -9.04 -2.88 12.16
CA LEU A 203 -9.45 -3.18 10.79
C LEU A 203 -8.95 -4.54 10.30
N PHE A 204 -7.82 -5.02 10.79
CA PHE A 204 -7.32 -6.35 10.41
C PHE A 204 -7.82 -7.49 11.30
N TYR A 205 -8.14 -7.23 12.58
CA TYR A 205 -8.46 -8.29 13.54
C TYR A 205 -9.92 -8.31 14.02
N ILE A 206 -10.42 -7.19 14.52
CA ILE A 206 -11.71 -7.14 15.24
C ILE A 206 -12.87 -7.01 14.25
N SER A 207 -12.63 -6.32 13.15
CA SER A 207 -13.58 -6.09 12.06
C SER A 207 -14.10 -7.38 11.43
N GLU A 208 -13.27 -8.42 11.32
CA GLU A 208 -13.65 -9.69 10.71
C GLU A 208 -14.74 -10.40 11.52
N GLN A 209 -14.61 -10.37 12.86
CA GLN A 209 -15.50 -11.07 13.78
C GLN A 209 -16.81 -10.31 14.01
N THR A 210 -16.79 -8.99 13.89
CA THR A 210 -17.91 -8.13 14.28
C THR A 210 -18.81 -7.74 13.12
N ALA A 211 -18.26 -7.23 12.01
CA ALA A 211 -19.05 -6.72 10.90
C ALA A 211 -18.24 -6.57 9.58
N PRO A 212 -17.76 -7.68 8.98
CA PRO A 212 -16.80 -7.65 7.86
C PRO A 212 -17.35 -6.98 6.59
N VAL A 213 -18.65 -7.11 6.32
CA VAL A 213 -19.26 -6.49 5.13
C VAL A 213 -19.41 -4.98 5.31
N TRP A 214 -19.81 -4.54 6.51
CA TRP A 214 -19.97 -3.12 6.80
C TRP A 214 -18.63 -2.38 6.79
N THR A 215 -17.57 -2.99 7.31
CA THR A 215 -16.22 -2.40 7.24
C THR A 215 -15.77 -2.23 5.79
N ILE A 216 -15.96 -3.22 4.93
CA ILE A 216 -15.67 -3.11 3.48
C ILE A 216 -16.46 -1.96 2.84
N LEU A 217 -17.75 -1.84 3.12
CA LEU A 217 -18.59 -0.77 2.56
C LEU A 217 -18.11 0.62 2.98
N VAL A 218 -17.73 0.80 4.25
CA VAL A 218 -17.16 2.06 4.75
C VAL A 218 -15.85 2.39 4.06
N LEU A 219 -14.97 1.41 3.86
CA LEU A 219 -13.69 1.62 3.16
C LEU A 219 -13.90 1.99 1.69
N ILE A 220 -14.86 1.36 1.01
CA ILE A 220 -15.26 1.74 -0.37
C ILE A 220 -15.76 3.18 -0.41
N ALA A 221 -16.65 3.56 0.51
CA ALA A 221 -17.16 4.93 0.59
C ALA A 221 -16.04 5.94 0.81
N MET A 222 -15.10 5.64 1.71
CA MET A 222 -13.95 6.50 1.98
C MET A 222 -13.03 6.64 0.76
N MET A 223 -12.76 5.55 0.02
CA MET A 223 -12.03 5.64 -1.24
C MET A 223 -12.75 6.52 -2.25
N LEU A 224 -14.07 6.36 -2.43
CA LEU A 224 -14.83 7.17 -3.39
C LEU A 224 -14.78 8.66 -3.06
N VAL A 225 -14.87 9.01 -1.77
CA VAL A 225 -14.70 10.40 -1.30
C VAL A 225 -13.31 10.92 -1.63
N LEU A 226 -12.25 10.15 -1.36
CA LEU A 226 -10.87 10.55 -1.67
C LEU A 226 -10.61 10.67 -3.18
N VAL A 227 -11.15 9.78 -4.00
CA VAL A 227 -11.07 9.89 -5.46
C VAL A 227 -11.77 11.16 -5.93
N TYR A 228 -12.94 11.46 -5.36
CA TYR A 228 -13.67 12.68 -5.68
C TYR A 228 -12.88 13.94 -5.29
N THR A 229 -12.27 13.99 -4.10
CA THR A 229 -11.46 15.14 -3.67
C THR A 229 -10.23 15.34 -4.56
N ILE A 230 -9.52 14.27 -4.94
CA ILE A 230 -8.40 14.34 -5.90
C ILE A 230 -8.86 14.87 -7.25
N CYS A 231 -10.00 14.39 -7.76
CA CYS A 231 -10.56 14.86 -9.03
C CYS A 231 -10.92 16.34 -8.98
N LEU A 232 -11.50 16.80 -7.86
CA LEU A 232 -11.87 18.19 -7.66
C LEU A 232 -10.64 19.10 -7.52
N SER A 233 -9.67 18.71 -6.70
CA SER A 233 -8.39 19.41 -6.55
C SER A 233 -7.65 19.52 -7.89
N SER A 234 -7.55 18.40 -8.63
CA SER A 234 -6.95 18.38 -9.97
C SER A 234 -7.64 19.33 -10.95
N SER A 235 -8.97 19.48 -10.86
CA SER A 235 -9.71 20.41 -11.73
C SER A 235 -9.34 21.87 -11.50
N GLN A 236 -9.01 22.23 -10.26
CA GLN A 236 -8.67 23.59 -9.83
C GLN A 236 -7.18 23.90 -10.02
N LYS A 237 -6.32 22.89 -10.08
CA LYS A 237 -4.86 23.06 -10.18
C LYS A 237 -4.44 23.61 -11.56
N ASN A 238 -3.50 24.56 -11.55
CA ASN A 238 -2.91 25.11 -12.77
C ASN A 238 -1.63 24.34 -13.12
N TYR A 239 -1.74 23.40 -14.07
CA TYR A 239 -0.61 22.56 -14.51
C TYR A 239 0.40 23.28 -15.43
N TYR A 240 0.15 24.54 -15.81
CA TYR A 240 1.04 25.32 -16.69
C TYR A 240 2.13 26.09 -15.93
N VAL A 241 2.02 26.20 -14.60
CA VAL A 241 3.07 26.77 -13.76
C VAL A 241 3.96 25.62 -13.33
N GLN A 242 5.19 25.64 -13.83
CA GLN A 242 6.21 24.64 -13.56
C GLN A 242 6.90 25.05 -12.26
N ASP A 243 6.49 24.47 -11.13
CA ASP A 243 7.16 24.68 -9.83
C ASP A 243 8.55 23.99 -9.78
N ASP A 244 9.00 23.34 -10.86
CA ASP A 244 10.34 22.71 -10.97
C ASP A 244 11.47 23.71 -11.30
N LEU A 245 11.37 24.97 -10.86
CA LEU A 245 12.43 25.98 -11.00
C LEU A 245 13.02 26.49 -9.67
N LEU A 246 12.69 25.86 -8.53
CA LEU A 246 13.34 26.13 -7.23
C LEU A 246 13.71 24.84 -6.50
#